data_AF-A0A2S2Q2S6-F1
#
_entry.id   AF-A0A2S2Q2S6-F1
#
_cell.length_a   1.000
_cell.length_b   1.000
_cell.length_c   1.000
_cell.angle_alpha   90.00
_cell.angle_beta   90.00
_cell.angle_gamma   90.00
#
_symmetry.space_group_name_H-M   'P 1'
#
loop_
_entity.id
_entity.type
_entity.pdbx_description
1 polymer ?
#
loop_
_entity_poly.entity_id
_entity_poly.type
_entity_poly.pdbx_seq_one_letter_code
_entity_poly.pdbx_strand_id
1 'polypeptide(L)'
;MPPEILAIDTEHKYKVETSHDVWQFSVVLFVCLTGCLPWQKASSEDPRFVSYVYWLSSNGIMSPFRRPKLFKMLTSNAQRMFRKFLQPNVQTRPSVLDEIQNFIDERWLSKYMLDKSKAISDDIDELSPSLYSYQTDQEENKKFLLAFSNCGIETVVVDRATKKERIKQWIQSSVIEEEEEDDDSSEEASKLSLSRRSSSDTEENELYALAKRDV
;
A
#
# COMPACT_ATOMS: atom_id res chain seq x y z
N MET A 1 -14.69 4.77 7.62
CA MET A 1 -15.90 4.85 8.47
C MET A 1 -17.09 4.14 7.81
N PRO A 2 -18.00 3.53 8.59
CA PRO A 2 -19.25 2.98 8.10
C PRO A 2 -20.21 4.08 7.61
N PRO A 3 -21.12 3.76 6.67
CA PRO A 3 -22.04 4.75 6.08
C PRO A 3 -22.99 5.38 7.10
N GLU A 4 -23.43 4.61 8.10
CA GLU A 4 -24.33 5.09 9.17
C GLU A 4 -23.69 6.17 10.05
N ILE A 5 -22.39 6.06 10.33
CA ILE A 5 -21.65 7.06 11.13
C ILE A 5 -21.41 8.32 10.30
N LEU A 6 -21.21 8.16 8.99
CA LEU A 6 -21.05 9.30 8.07
C LEU A 6 -22.34 10.11 7.90
N ALA A 7 -23.50 9.51 8.13
CA ALA A 7 -24.81 10.16 7.99
C ALA A 7 -25.27 10.91 9.25
N ILE A 8 -24.60 10.72 10.39
CA ILE A 8 -24.94 11.37 11.66
C ILE A 8 -24.39 12.81 11.64
N ASP A 9 -25.27 13.77 11.95
CA ASP A 9 -24.88 15.16 12.10
C ASP A 9 -24.02 15.34 13.37
N THR A 10 -23.05 16.25 13.29
CA THR A 10 -22.00 16.47 14.29
C THR A 10 -22.52 16.80 15.69
N GLU A 11 -23.74 17.31 15.79
CA GLU A 11 -24.39 17.66 17.07
C GLU A 11 -25.10 16.47 17.74
N HIS A 12 -25.22 15.33 17.06
CA HIS A 12 -26.02 14.20 17.53
C HIS A 12 -25.16 13.09 18.14
N LYS A 13 -25.67 12.47 19.21
CA LYS A 13 -25.04 11.29 19.83
C LYS A 13 -25.16 10.09 18.90
N TYR A 14 -24.05 9.42 18.62
CA TYR A 14 -24.04 8.18 17.85
C TYR A 14 -24.09 6.96 18.78
N LYS A 15 -24.80 5.91 18.35
CA LYS A 15 -24.82 4.62 19.04
C LYS A 15 -23.65 3.78 18.54
N VAL A 16 -22.89 3.19 19.46
CA VAL A 16 -21.84 2.20 19.09
C VAL A 16 -22.50 0.83 19.02
N GLU A 17 -22.38 0.16 17.87
CA GLU A 17 -22.83 -1.22 17.68
C GLU A 17 -21.68 -2.08 17.16
N THR A 18 -21.66 -3.36 17.52
CA THR A 18 -20.64 -4.32 17.04
C THR A 18 -20.67 -4.52 15.52
N SER A 19 -21.81 -4.20 14.89
CA SER A 19 -21.96 -4.16 13.42
C SER A 19 -21.02 -3.14 12.76
N HIS A 20 -20.60 -2.10 13.48
CA HIS A 20 -19.61 -1.13 13.02
C HIS A 20 -18.23 -1.75 12.92
N ASP A 21 -17.86 -2.58 13.91
CA ASP A 21 -16.59 -3.30 13.95
C ASP A 21 -16.52 -4.34 12.84
N VAL A 22 -17.62 -5.06 12.60
CA VAL A 22 -17.74 -6.02 11.48
C VAL A 22 -17.45 -5.35 10.14
N TRP A 23 -17.97 -4.13 9.93
CA TRP A 23 -17.68 -3.35 8.74
C TRP A 23 -16.20 -2.94 8.66
N GLN A 24 -15.66 -2.33 9.73
CA GLN A 24 -14.27 -1.89 9.76
C GLN A 24 -13.31 -3.05 9.52
N PHE A 25 -13.52 -4.17 10.21
CA PHE A 25 -12.76 -5.40 10.03
C PHE A 25 -12.77 -5.86 8.57
N SER A 26 -13.94 -5.86 7.93
CA SER A 26 -14.06 -6.28 6.53
C SER A 26 -13.36 -5.33 5.57
N VAL A 27 -13.34 -4.02 5.84
CA VAL A 27 -12.54 -3.07 5.05
C VAL A 27 -11.05 -3.36 5.22
N VAL A 28 -10.57 -3.57 6.44
CA VAL A 28 -9.16 -3.92 6.71
C VAL A 28 -8.79 -5.21 5.98
N LEU A 29 -9.62 -6.24 6.10
CA LEU A 29 -9.43 -7.52 5.44
C LEU A 29 -9.30 -7.37 3.93
N PHE A 30 -10.18 -6.56 3.32
CA PHE A 30 -10.15 -6.26 1.90
C PHE A 30 -8.83 -5.58 1.49
N VAL A 31 -8.36 -4.61 2.28
CA VAL A 31 -7.10 -3.90 2.04
C VAL A 31 -5.91 -4.85 2.17
N CYS A 32 -5.90 -5.75 3.16
CA CYS A 32 -4.84 -6.75 3.29
C CYS A 32 -4.75 -7.69 2.08
N LEU A 33 -5.88 -7.98 1.43
CA LEU A 33 -5.92 -8.87 0.26
C LEU A 33 -5.58 -8.18 -1.05
N THR A 34 -5.96 -6.91 -1.19
CA THR A 34 -5.91 -6.20 -2.48
C THR A 34 -4.88 -5.08 -2.52
N GLY A 35 -4.32 -4.70 -1.37
CA GLY A 35 -3.46 -3.53 -1.19
C GLY A 35 -4.20 -2.19 -1.38
N CYS A 36 -5.51 -2.22 -1.62
CA CYS A 36 -6.29 -1.06 -2.06
C CYS A 36 -7.54 -0.88 -1.21
N LEU A 37 -7.95 0.38 -0.99
CA LEU A 37 -9.24 0.68 -0.38
C LEU A 37 -10.39 0.35 -1.35
N PRO A 38 -11.47 -0.32 -0.89
CA PRO A 38 -12.60 -0.66 -1.75
C PRO A 38 -13.33 0.59 -2.28
N TRP A 39 -13.38 1.64 -1.44
CA TRP A 39 -13.82 3.01 -1.70
C TRP A 39 -13.16 3.91 -0.64
N GLN A 40 -13.24 5.22 -0.79
CA GLN A 40 -12.67 6.16 0.16
C GLN A 40 -13.67 6.63 1.19
N LYS A 41 -14.89 6.91 0.73
CA LYS A 41 -16.00 7.30 1.57
C LYS A 41 -17.17 6.41 1.27
N ALA A 42 -17.78 5.84 2.30
CA ALA A 42 -19.02 5.08 2.17
C ALA A 42 -20.20 6.06 2.04
N SER A 43 -20.20 6.88 0.98
CA SER A 43 -21.16 7.95 0.69
C SER A 43 -21.57 7.90 -0.77
N SER A 44 -22.76 8.42 -1.09
CA SER A 44 -23.23 8.60 -2.47
C SER A 44 -22.33 9.51 -3.32
N GLU A 45 -21.45 10.27 -2.68
CA GLU A 45 -20.44 11.12 -3.32
C GLU A 45 -19.29 10.31 -3.95
N ASP A 46 -19.03 9.07 -3.47
CA ASP A 46 -17.94 8.24 -3.99
C ASP A 46 -18.45 7.30 -5.10
N PRO A 47 -17.99 7.46 -6.36
CA PRO A 47 -18.42 6.62 -7.48
C PRO A 47 -18.13 5.13 -7.28
N ARG A 48 -17.06 4.78 -6.54
CA ARG A 48 -16.72 3.39 -6.23
C ARG A 48 -17.72 2.79 -5.26
N PHE A 49 -18.14 3.56 -4.26
CA PHE A 49 -19.16 3.14 -3.32
C PHE A 49 -20.52 2.97 -4.01
N VAL A 50 -20.93 3.93 -4.84
CA VAL A 50 -22.18 3.84 -5.62
C VAL A 50 -22.17 2.60 -6.53
N SER A 51 -21.06 2.35 -7.22
CA SER A 51 -20.90 1.16 -8.07
C SER A 51 -21.00 -0.13 -7.26
N TYR A 52 -20.42 -0.14 -6.06
CA TYR A 52 -20.51 -1.28 -5.15
C TYR A 52 -21.94 -1.52 -4.67
N VAL A 53 -22.66 -0.49 -4.22
CA VAL A 53 -24.06 -0.60 -3.78
C VAL A 53 -24.96 -1.09 -4.91
N TYR A 54 -24.78 -0.59 -6.13
CA TYR A 54 -25.52 -1.06 -7.30
C TYR A 54 -25.27 -2.54 -7.60
N TRP A 55 -23.99 -2.97 -7.53
CA TRP A 55 -23.62 -4.37 -7.71
C TRP A 55 -24.17 -5.28 -6.61
N LEU A 56 -24.18 -4.81 -5.37
CA LEU A 56 -24.72 -5.50 -4.20
C LEU A 56 -26.24 -5.74 -4.36
N SER A 57 -27.01 -4.70 -4.69
CA SER A 57 -28.46 -4.77 -4.90
C SER A 57 -28.88 -5.70 -6.05
N SER A 58 -27.97 -5.94 -7.00
CA SER A 58 -28.24 -6.83 -8.14
C SER A 58 -28.22 -8.31 -7.77
N ASN A 59 -27.91 -8.69 -6.52
CA ASN A 59 -27.97 -10.06 -5.97
C ASN A 59 -27.30 -11.17 -6.82
N GLY A 60 -26.34 -10.82 -7.69
CA GLY A 60 -25.71 -11.79 -8.59
C GLY A 60 -26.23 -11.78 -10.04
N ILE A 61 -27.41 -11.22 -10.30
CA ILE A 61 -28.12 -11.31 -11.60
C ILE A 61 -27.38 -10.52 -12.70
N MET A 62 -26.85 -9.33 -12.39
CA MET A 62 -26.03 -8.53 -13.31
C MET A 62 -24.52 -8.67 -13.04
N SER A 63 -24.11 -9.70 -12.29
CA SER A 63 -22.82 -9.75 -11.59
C SER A 63 -21.54 -9.86 -12.44
N PRO A 64 -21.50 -10.34 -13.69
CA PRO A 64 -20.24 -10.35 -14.42
C PRO A 64 -19.91 -8.99 -15.04
N PHE A 65 -20.91 -8.26 -15.55
CA PHE A 65 -20.69 -7.04 -16.34
C PHE A 65 -20.53 -5.76 -15.50
N ARG A 66 -21.13 -5.72 -14.31
CA ARG A 66 -21.16 -4.52 -13.44
C ARG A 66 -20.36 -4.68 -12.16
N ARG A 67 -19.52 -5.72 -12.05
CA ARG A 67 -18.68 -5.95 -10.86
C ARG A 67 -17.61 -4.87 -10.74
N PRO A 68 -17.43 -4.24 -9.55
CA PRO A 68 -16.33 -3.31 -9.32
C PRO A 68 -14.97 -3.97 -9.59
N LYS A 69 -14.01 -3.21 -10.13
CA LYS A 69 -12.69 -3.72 -10.55
C LYS A 69 -11.97 -4.51 -9.45
N LEU A 70 -11.89 -3.94 -8.25
CA LEU A 70 -11.21 -4.57 -7.11
C LEU A 70 -11.91 -5.87 -6.67
N PHE A 71 -13.24 -5.93 -6.77
CA PHE A 71 -13.98 -7.13 -6.40
C PHE A 71 -13.82 -8.27 -7.42
N LYS A 72 -13.45 -7.99 -8.68
CA LYS A 72 -13.08 -9.04 -9.66
C LYS A 72 -11.84 -9.84 -9.21
N MET A 73 -11.02 -9.27 -8.34
CA MET A 73 -9.81 -9.91 -7.81
C MET A 73 -10.13 -11.06 -6.86
N LEU A 74 -11.32 -11.04 -6.26
CA LEU A 74 -11.74 -11.99 -5.23
C LEU A 74 -12.49 -13.19 -5.83
N THR A 75 -12.39 -14.34 -5.16
CA THR A 75 -13.20 -15.51 -5.50
C THR A 75 -14.69 -15.25 -5.26
N SER A 76 -15.57 -16.07 -5.86
CA SER A 76 -17.02 -15.97 -5.67
C SER A 76 -17.42 -16.12 -4.19
N ASN A 77 -16.70 -16.94 -3.44
CA ASN A 77 -16.96 -17.15 -2.02
C ASN A 77 -16.52 -15.97 -1.16
N ALA A 78 -15.30 -15.45 -1.37
CA ALA A 78 -14.88 -14.20 -0.73
C ALA A 78 -15.83 -13.04 -1.07
N GLN A 79 -16.28 -12.91 -2.33
CA GLN A 79 -17.27 -11.91 -2.73
C GLN A 79 -18.60 -12.06 -1.97
N ARG A 80 -19.03 -13.30 -1.69
CA ARG A 80 -20.25 -13.56 -0.93
C ARG A 80 -20.11 -13.08 0.51
N MET A 81 -18.99 -13.39 1.15
CA MET A 81 -18.66 -12.89 2.48
C MET A 81 -18.63 -11.36 2.49
N PHE A 82 -17.84 -10.72 1.61
CA PHE A 82 -17.75 -9.25 1.59
C PHE A 82 -19.11 -8.58 1.35
N ARG A 83 -19.97 -9.11 0.48
CA ARG A 83 -21.33 -8.58 0.28
C ARG A 83 -22.16 -8.61 1.56
N LYS A 84 -21.99 -9.62 2.39
CA LYS A 84 -22.71 -9.77 3.66
C LYS A 84 -22.17 -8.83 4.75
N PHE A 85 -20.86 -8.71 4.86
CA PHE A 85 -20.23 -7.97 5.95
C PHE A 85 -20.13 -6.46 5.64
N LEU A 86 -19.93 -6.10 4.36
CA LEU A 86 -19.94 -4.73 3.86
C LEU A 86 -21.34 -4.33 3.36
N GLN A 87 -22.37 -4.66 4.14
CA GLN A 87 -23.75 -4.30 3.88
C GLN A 87 -24.02 -2.87 4.39
N PRO A 88 -24.41 -1.90 3.54
CA PRO A 88 -24.59 -0.50 3.96
C PRO A 88 -25.67 -0.32 5.02
N ASN A 89 -26.73 -1.14 4.95
CA ASN A 89 -27.78 -1.13 5.96
C ASN A 89 -27.37 -1.97 7.18
N VAL A 90 -27.17 -1.29 8.31
CA VAL A 90 -26.81 -1.87 9.62
C VAL A 90 -27.73 -3.00 10.04
N GLN A 91 -29.04 -2.88 9.81
CA GLN A 91 -30.03 -3.89 10.26
C GLN A 91 -29.88 -5.22 9.52
N THR A 92 -29.33 -5.18 8.31
CA THR A 92 -29.08 -6.38 7.50
C THR A 92 -27.65 -6.90 7.64
N ARG A 93 -26.79 -6.18 8.39
CA ARG A 93 -25.40 -6.54 8.61
C ARG A 93 -25.28 -7.48 9.83
N PRO A 94 -24.42 -8.50 9.78
CA PRO A 94 -24.12 -9.30 10.96
C PRO A 94 -23.58 -8.45 12.12
N SER A 95 -23.96 -8.80 13.34
CA SER A 95 -23.44 -8.20 14.58
C SER A 95 -22.22 -8.92 15.14
N VAL A 96 -21.91 -10.13 14.63
CA VAL A 96 -20.81 -10.98 15.08
C VAL A 96 -20.06 -11.53 13.86
N LEU A 97 -18.77 -11.82 14.03
CA LEU A 97 -17.88 -12.33 12.97
C LEU A 97 -17.88 -13.86 12.80
N ASP A 98 -18.71 -14.63 13.53
CA ASP A 98 -18.64 -16.10 13.58
C ASP A 98 -18.66 -16.77 12.20
N GLU A 99 -19.40 -16.20 11.26
CA GLU A 99 -19.52 -16.74 9.91
C GLU A 99 -18.22 -16.67 9.09
N ILE A 100 -17.23 -15.89 9.53
CA ILE A 100 -15.93 -15.81 8.86
C ILE A 100 -15.23 -17.16 8.82
N GLN A 101 -15.44 -18.01 9.83
CA GLN A 101 -14.81 -19.32 9.92
C GLN A 101 -15.13 -20.19 8.71
N ASN A 102 -16.33 -20.03 8.12
CA ASN A 102 -16.74 -20.75 6.91
C ASN A 102 -15.95 -20.36 5.66
N PHE A 103 -15.20 -19.25 5.71
CA PHE A 103 -14.45 -18.73 4.57
C PHE A 103 -12.94 -18.85 4.75
N ILE A 104 -12.41 -19.01 5.97
CA ILE A 104 -10.95 -18.95 6.26
C ILE A 104 -10.16 -20.02 5.49
N ASP A 105 -10.68 -21.24 5.42
CA ASP A 105 -9.96 -22.36 4.78
C ASP A 105 -9.98 -22.29 3.25
N GLU A 106 -10.78 -21.39 2.69
CA GLU A 106 -10.91 -21.24 1.25
C GLU A 106 -9.91 -20.23 0.67
N ARG A 107 -9.69 -20.33 -0.64
CA ARG A 107 -8.91 -19.35 -1.36
C ARG A 107 -9.69 -18.05 -1.57
N TRP A 108 -9.16 -16.92 -1.11
CA TRP A 108 -9.83 -15.62 -1.19
C TRP A 108 -9.56 -14.85 -2.48
N LEU A 109 -8.36 -15.03 -3.06
CA LEU A 109 -7.96 -14.40 -4.32
C LEU A 109 -8.20 -15.34 -5.51
N SER A 110 -8.76 -14.79 -6.59
CA SER A 110 -8.96 -15.49 -7.86
C SER A 110 -7.65 -15.99 -8.45
N LYS A 111 -7.65 -17.14 -9.14
CA LYS A 111 -6.46 -17.68 -9.81
C LYS A 111 -5.82 -16.68 -10.78
N TYR A 112 -6.66 -15.96 -11.52
CA TYR A 112 -6.28 -14.85 -12.40
C TYR A 112 -5.42 -13.79 -11.71
N MET A 113 -5.68 -13.49 -10.43
CA MET A 113 -4.92 -12.49 -9.69
C MET A 113 -3.58 -12.98 -9.18
N LEU A 114 -3.43 -14.27 -8.92
CA LEU A 114 -2.13 -14.80 -8.53
C LEU A 114 -1.18 -14.80 -9.72
N ASP A 115 -1.68 -15.15 -10.90
CA ASP A 115 -0.91 -15.08 -12.14
C ASP A 115 -0.61 -13.63 -12.54
N LYS A 116 -1.59 -12.73 -12.38
CA LYS A 116 -1.40 -11.30 -12.65
C LYS A 116 -0.61 -10.60 -11.54
N SER A 117 -0.53 -11.09 -10.29
CA SER A 117 0.26 -10.45 -9.22
C SER A 117 1.75 -10.36 -9.54
N LYS A 118 2.28 -11.30 -10.33
CA LYS A 118 3.62 -11.23 -10.94
C LYS A 118 3.78 -10.12 -11.99
N ALA A 119 2.67 -9.67 -12.60
CA ALA A 119 2.62 -8.63 -13.65
C ALA A 119 1.95 -7.31 -13.21
N ILE A 120 1.29 -7.28 -12.05
CA ILE A 120 0.50 -6.17 -11.48
C ILE A 120 1.40 -5.19 -10.72
N SER A 121 2.68 -5.51 -10.49
CA SER A 121 3.65 -4.51 -10.01
C SER A 121 3.62 -3.24 -10.86
N ASP A 122 3.32 -3.36 -12.16
CA ASP A 122 3.31 -2.22 -13.10
C ASP A 122 1.99 -1.42 -13.10
N ASP A 123 0.86 -2.05 -12.74
CA ASP A 123 -0.50 -1.45 -12.72
C ASP A 123 -0.90 -0.90 -11.33
N ILE A 124 -0.23 -1.33 -10.24
CA ILE A 124 -0.49 -0.88 -8.86
C ILE A 124 -0.31 0.64 -8.68
N ASP A 125 0.49 1.28 -9.53
CA ASP A 125 0.70 2.74 -9.50
C ASP A 125 -0.54 3.57 -9.88
N GLU A 126 -1.54 2.97 -10.55
CA GLU A 126 -2.84 3.63 -10.78
C GLU A 126 -3.77 3.53 -9.56
N LEU A 127 -3.45 2.63 -8.63
CA LEU A 127 -4.25 2.29 -7.46
C LEU A 127 -3.63 2.72 -6.13
N SER A 128 -2.45 3.36 -6.15
CA SER A 128 -1.77 3.80 -4.95
C SER A 128 -2.70 4.64 -4.06
N PRO A 129 -2.85 4.29 -2.76
CA PRO A 129 -3.63 5.05 -1.80
C PRO A 129 -3.24 6.55 -1.76
N SER A 130 -1.99 6.88 -2.11
CA SER A 130 -1.51 8.26 -2.15
C SER A 130 -2.14 9.11 -3.26
N LEU A 131 -2.76 8.50 -4.28
CA LEU A 131 -3.38 9.24 -5.38
C LEU A 131 -4.86 9.56 -5.13
N TYR A 132 -5.47 8.87 -4.19
CA TYR A 132 -6.90 8.91 -4.02
C TYR A 132 -7.33 9.91 -2.93
N SER A 133 -6.46 10.35 -2.01
CA SER A 133 -6.80 11.33 -0.96
C SER A 133 -7.82 12.42 -1.41
N TYR A 134 -9.12 12.23 -1.11
CA TYR A 134 -10.17 13.25 -1.31
C TYR A 134 -10.03 14.41 -0.30
N GLN A 135 -8.98 14.41 0.51
CA GLN A 135 -8.60 15.52 1.38
C GLN A 135 -7.73 16.54 0.65
N THR A 136 -7.46 16.32 -0.64
CA THR A 136 -6.72 17.29 -1.44
C THR A 136 -7.48 17.49 -2.74
N ASP A 137 -8.33 18.51 -2.75
CA ASP A 137 -9.02 18.97 -3.95
C ASP A 137 -7.96 19.14 -5.07
N GLN A 138 -8.25 18.62 -6.26
CA GLN A 138 -7.32 18.72 -7.38
C GLN A 138 -7.02 20.18 -7.73
N GLU A 139 -7.95 21.10 -7.46
CA GLU A 139 -7.74 22.53 -7.61
C GLU A 139 -6.87 23.10 -6.51
N GLU A 140 -7.03 22.68 -5.26
CA GLU A 140 -6.16 23.06 -4.15
C GLU A 140 -4.73 22.55 -4.37
N ASN A 141 -4.58 21.32 -4.83
CA ASN A 141 -3.29 20.77 -5.26
C ASN A 141 -2.62 21.65 -6.31
N LYS A 142 -3.35 22.08 -7.34
CA LYS A 142 -2.82 22.99 -8.37
C LYS A 142 -2.43 24.34 -7.77
N LYS A 143 -3.21 24.87 -6.82
CA LYS A 143 -2.88 26.12 -6.11
C LYS A 143 -1.62 25.97 -5.27
N PHE A 144 -1.44 24.85 -4.56
CA PHE A 144 -0.23 24.56 -3.80
C PHE A 144 0.98 24.40 -4.72
N LEU A 145 0.87 23.64 -5.81
CA LEU A 145 1.93 23.49 -6.81
C LEU A 145 2.35 24.84 -7.41
N LEU A 146 1.38 25.72 -7.69
CA LEU A 146 1.65 27.06 -8.21
C LEU A 146 2.28 27.97 -7.15
N ALA A 147 1.84 27.88 -5.89
CA ALA A 147 2.44 28.58 -4.76
C ALA A 147 3.90 28.13 -4.51
N PHE A 148 4.17 26.82 -4.56
CA PHE A 148 5.51 26.28 -4.42
C PHE A 148 6.43 26.73 -5.56
N SER A 149 5.94 26.69 -6.80
CA SER A 149 6.65 27.24 -7.97
C SER A 149 6.98 28.73 -7.78
N ASN A 150 6.05 29.53 -7.25
CA ASN A 150 6.26 30.95 -7.01
C ASN A 150 7.28 31.23 -5.89
N CYS A 151 7.44 30.30 -4.95
CA CYS A 151 8.45 30.35 -3.91
C CYS A 151 9.82 29.81 -4.33
N GLY A 152 10.00 29.45 -5.62
CA GLY A 152 11.22 28.84 -6.13
C GLY A 152 11.43 27.40 -5.66
N ILE A 153 10.42 26.78 -5.06
CA ILE A 153 10.42 25.37 -4.71
C ILE A 153 10.02 24.62 -5.98
N GLU A 154 11.02 24.09 -6.67
CA GLU A 154 10.80 23.23 -7.83
C GLU A 154 10.15 21.93 -7.37
N THR A 155 8.82 21.94 -7.24
CA THR A 155 8.04 20.71 -7.18
C THR A 155 8.05 20.15 -8.58
N VAL A 156 9.14 19.49 -8.97
CA VAL A 156 9.17 18.73 -10.20
C VAL A 156 7.98 17.79 -10.09
N VAL A 157 6.93 18.08 -10.86
CA VAL A 157 5.92 17.08 -11.21
C VAL A 157 6.74 16.08 -11.98
N VAL A 158 7.35 15.13 -11.26
CA VAL A 158 8.19 14.13 -11.90
C VAL A 158 7.21 13.34 -12.73
N ASP A 159 7.22 13.61 -14.02
CA ASP A 159 6.54 12.82 -15.01
C ASP A 159 6.79 11.36 -14.64
N ARG A 160 5.70 10.62 -14.41
CA ARG A 160 5.78 9.28 -13.82
C ARG A 160 6.66 8.39 -14.68
N ALA A 161 6.64 8.58 -16.00
CA ALA A 161 7.50 7.86 -16.92
C ALA A 161 8.97 8.20 -16.67
N THR A 162 9.31 9.49 -16.54
CA THR A 162 10.67 9.94 -16.21
C THR A 162 11.16 9.44 -14.84
N LYS A 163 10.29 9.40 -13.81
CA LYS A 163 10.63 8.82 -12.49
C LYS A 163 10.92 7.33 -12.61
N LYS A 164 10.06 6.59 -13.31
CA LYS A 164 10.20 5.15 -13.53
C LYS A 164 11.47 4.83 -14.29
N GLU A 165 11.78 5.61 -15.33
CA GLU A 165 13.00 5.45 -16.12
C GLU A 165 14.24 5.67 -15.26
N ARG A 166 14.24 6.70 -14.40
CA ARG A 166 15.35 6.94 -13.47
C ARG A 166 15.53 5.82 -12.44
N ILE A 167 14.43 5.27 -11.89
CA ILE A 167 14.48 4.13 -10.97
C ILE A 167 15.00 2.89 -11.68
N LYS A 168 14.52 2.62 -12.90
CA LYS A 168 14.94 1.49 -13.72
C LYS A 168 16.43 1.57 -14.04
N GLN A 169 16.91 2.74 -14.46
CA GLN A 169 18.33 2.99 -14.70
C GLN A 169 19.17 2.76 -13.45
N TRP A 170 18.70 3.23 -12.29
CA TRP A 170 19.41 3.01 -11.02
C TRP A 170 19.49 1.53 -10.65
N ILE A 171 18.42 0.75 -10.82
CA ILE A 171 18.43 -0.69 -10.57
C ILE A 171 19.39 -1.40 -11.53
N GLN A 172 19.34 -1.06 -12.82
CA GLN A 172 20.21 -1.64 -13.84
C GLN A 172 21.69 -1.31 -13.61
N SER A 173 21.99 -0.09 -13.15
CA SER A 173 23.36 0.30 -12.80
C SER A 173 23.82 -0.26 -11.45
N SER A 174 22.92 -0.84 -10.66
CA SER A 174 23.20 -1.40 -9.34
C SER A 174 23.27 -2.93 -9.35
N VAL A 175 23.26 -3.57 -10.52
CA VAL A 175 23.59 -5.01 -10.63
C VAL A 175 25.05 -5.17 -10.22
N ILE A 176 25.25 -5.79 -9.06
CA ILE A 176 26.56 -6.20 -8.56
C ILE A 176 26.93 -7.45 -9.35
N GLU A 177 28.05 -7.41 -10.06
CA GLU A 177 28.65 -8.62 -10.63
C GLU A 177 29.06 -9.51 -9.45
N GLU A 178 28.34 -10.60 -9.24
CA GLU A 178 28.82 -11.69 -8.42
C GLU A 178 29.94 -12.35 -9.24
N GLU A 179 31.19 -12.10 -8.84
CA GLU A 179 32.34 -12.85 -9.34
C GLU A 179 32.06 -14.34 -9.04
N GLU A 180 31.86 -15.15 -10.08
CA GLU A 180 31.82 -16.60 -9.96
C GLU A 180 33.18 -17.04 -9.40
N GLU A 181 33.23 -17.39 -8.11
CA GLU A 181 34.37 -18.10 -7.53
C GLU A 181 34.40 -19.49 -8.18
N ASP A 182 35.22 -19.63 -9.23
CA ASP A 182 35.60 -20.91 -9.81
C ASP A 182 36.26 -21.79 -8.73
N ASP A 183 35.62 -22.92 -8.47
CA ASP A 183 36.06 -24.00 -7.58
C ASP A 183 37.29 -24.71 -8.20
N ASP A 184 38.49 -24.42 -7.72
CA ASP A 184 39.60 -25.37 -7.83
C ASP A 184 40.45 -25.44 -6.55
N SER A 185 40.88 -26.66 -6.29
CA SER A 185 41.25 -27.21 -5.00
C SER A 185 42.74 -27.11 -4.66
N SER A 186 43.01 -27.07 -3.34
CA SER A 186 44.24 -27.43 -2.61
C SER A 186 45.42 -26.43 -2.46
N GLU A 187 45.64 -26.10 -1.17
CA GLU A 187 46.91 -25.84 -0.48
C GLU A 187 47.91 -24.80 -1.03
N GLU A 188 47.93 -23.60 -0.45
CA GLU A 188 49.08 -23.19 0.39
C GLU A 188 48.75 -21.94 1.22
N ALA A 189 48.98 -22.05 2.52
CA ALA A 189 48.94 -20.92 3.43
C ALA A 189 50.13 -19.98 3.14
N SER A 190 49.86 -18.71 2.84
CA SER A 190 50.56 -17.53 3.36
C SER A 190 50.32 -16.28 2.51
N LYS A 191 49.38 -15.42 2.92
CA LYS A 191 49.59 -13.97 3.08
C LYS A 191 48.27 -13.31 3.49
N LEU A 192 48.05 -13.31 4.80
CA LEU A 192 47.23 -12.32 5.47
C LEU A 192 47.89 -10.94 5.31
N SER A 193 47.30 -10.06 4.51
CA SER A 193 47.39 -8.62 4.77
C SER A 193 46.02 -8.00 4.59
N LEU A 194 45.28 -7.95 5.70
CA LEU A 194 44.21 -6.98 5.93
C LEU A 194 44.72 -5.59 5.58
N SER A 195 44.14 -4.94 4.57
CA SER A 195 44.16 -3.48 4.46
C SER A 195 42.74 -2.97 4.63
N ARG A 196 42.38 -2.74 5.89
CA ARG A 196 41.14 -2.08 6.30
C ARG A 196 41.45 -1.13 7.45
N ARG A 197 41.64 0.15 7.16
CA ARG A 197 41.23 1.28 8.03
C ARG A 197 41.52 2.60 7.32
N SER A 198 40.48 3.31 6.87
CA SER A 198 39.86 4.45 7.56
C SER A 198 40.82 5.64 7.74
N SER A 199 40.71 6.62 6.84
CA SER A 199 41.10 8.00 7.14
C SER A 199 40.02 8.62 8.02
N SER A 200 40.25 8.56 9.32
CA SER A 200 39.83 9.52 10.33
C SER A 200 40.75 9.25 11.53
N ASP A 201 41.14 10.30 12.24
CA ASP A 201 41.90 10.26 13.52
C ASP A 201 43.42 10.48 13.39
N THR A 202 43.85 11.33 12.45
CA THR A 202 45.23 11.86 12.43
C THR A 202 45.44 13.09 13.32
N GLU A 203 44.41 13.62 14.00
CA GLU A 203 44.54 14.86 14.80
C GLU A 203 44.56 14.66 16.32
N GLU A 204 44.17 13.49 16.84
CA GLU A 204 44.04 13.31 18.31
C GLU A 204 45.30 12.76 19.00
N ASN A 205 46.27 12.20 18.27
CA ASN A 205 47.46 11.57 18.85
C ASN A 205 48.71 12.45 18.90
N GLU A 206 48.76 13.58 18.19
CA GLU A 206 49.86 14.54 18.33
C GLU A 206 49.77 15.37 19.62
N LEU A 207 48.55 15.55 20.17
CA LEU A 207 48.34 16.24 21.45
C LEU A 207 48.78 15.40 22.67
N TYR A 208 48.78 14.07 22.58
CA TYR A 208 49.21 13.19 23.68
C TYR A 208 50.73 13.01 23.76
N ALA A 209 51.47 13.27 22.68
CA ALA A 209 52.92 13.07 22.60
C ALA A 209 53.76 14.28 23.06
N LEU A 210 53.16 15.48 23.13
CA LEU A 210 53.81 16.69 23.66
C LEU A 210 53.65 16.84 25.18
N ALA A 211 52.69 16.15 25.81
CA ALA A 211 52.42 16.24 27.26
C ALA A 211 53.28 15.30 28.14
N LYS A 212 54.24 14.55 27.57
CA LYS A 212 55.11 13.61 28.32
C LYS A 212 56.61 13.82 28.13
N ARG A 213 57.04 15.01 27.69
CA ARG A 213 58.48 15.36 27.56
C ARG A 213 59.01 16.41 28.54
N ASP A 214 58.23 16.81 29.55
CA ASP A 214 58.73 17.64 30.67
C ASP A 214 58.46 16.96 32.03
N VAL A 215 59.29 15.96 32.37
CA VAL A 215 59.88 15.71 33.72
C VAL A 215 61.22 15.02 33.52
#